data_AF-A0A087TMG9-F1
#
_entry.id   AF-A0A087TMG9-F1
#
_cell.length_a   1.000
_cell.length_b   1.000
_cell.length_c   1.000
_cell.angle_alpha   90.00
_cell.angle_beta   90.00
_cell.angle_gamma   90.00
#
_symmetry.space_group_name_H-M   'P 1'
#
loop_
_entity.id
_entity.type
_entity.pdbx_description
1 polymer ?
#
loop_
_entity_poly.entity_id
_entity_poly.type
_entity_poly.pdbx_seq_one_letter_code
_entity_poly.pdbx_strand_id
1 'polypeptide(L)' 'MTKKECRMSAPEWVEIVEPITKVTMYANLTTGECVREMPPGKVKKMDKNQWWELFDHVNSRFYYYNATSQRTEWHK' A
#
# COMPACT_ATOMS: atom_id res chain seq x y z
N MET A 1 -20.91 -29.96 -1.39
CA MET A 1 -20.99 -28.56 -1.85
C MET A 1 -20.06 -27.71 -0.99
N THR A 2 -18.77 -27.70 -1.29
CA THR A 2 -17.81 -26.81 -0.60
C THR A 2 -17.87 -25.44 -1.25
N LYS A 3 -18.13 -24.42 -0.43
CA LYS A 3 -18.25 -23.03 -0.84
C LYS A 3 -17.03 -22.64 -1.66
N LYS A 4 -17.28 -22.19 -2.89
CA LYS A 4 -16.32 -21.41 -3.66
C LYS A 4 -16.16 -20.09 -2.93
N GLU A 5 -15.19 -19.99 -2.04
CA GLU A 5 -14.63 -18.69 -1.71
C GLU A 5 -13.88 -18.25 -2.97
N CYS A 6 -14.60 -17.53 -3.84
CA CYS A 6 -13.97 -16.63 -4.78
C CYS A 6 -13.20 -15.62 -3.92
N ARG A 7 -11.96 -15.96 -3.56
CA ARG A 7 -10.96 -14.95 -3.21
C ARG A 7 -10.98 -14.01 -4.40
N MET A 8 -11.64 -12.87 -4.24
CA MET A 8 -11.43 -11.73 -5.11
C MET A 8 -9.91 -11.59 -5.16
N SER A 9 -9.29 -12.01 -6.27
CA SER A 9 -7.83 -12.00 -6.39
C SER A 9 -7.43 -10.56 -6.08
N ALA A 10 -6.74 -10.37 -4.95
CA ALA A 10 -6.33 -9.03 -4.56
C ALA A 10 -5.59 -8.42 -5.75
N PRO A 11 -5.82 -7.13 -6.04
CA PRO A 11 -5.03 -6.46 -7.07
C PRO A 11 -3.55 -6.67 -6.78
N GLU A 12 -2.81 -7.16 -7.77
CA GLU A 12 -1.40 -7.50 -7.62
C GLU A 12 -0.56 -6.23 -7.42
N TRP A 13 -1.01 -5.12 -8.03
CA TRP A 13 -0.36 -3.83 -7.96
C TRP A 13 -1.13 -2.87 -7.07
N VAL A 14 -0.40 -2.08 -6.30
CA VAL A 14 -0.94 -0.96 -5.52
C VAL A 14 -0.24 0.33 -5.91
N GLU A 15 -1.03 1.40 -6.02
CA GLU A 15 -0.51 2.75 -6.20
C GLU A 15 0.03 3.28 -4.87
N ILE A 16 1.23 3.86 -4.91
CA ILE A 16 1.90 4.50 -3.78
C ILE A 16 2.38 5.89 -4.18
N VAL A 17 2.53 6.78 -3.21
CA VAL A 17 3.07 8.13 -3.43
C VAL A 17 4.30 8.31 -2.56
N GLU A 18 5.42 8.66 -3.20
CA GLU A 18 6.68 8.93 -2.52
C GLU A 18 6.54 10.22 -1.68
N PRO A 19 6.85 10.20 -0.37
CA PRO A 19 6.46 11.29 0.52
C PRO A 19 7.20 12.61 0.27
N ILE A 20 8.39 12.60 -0.33
CA ILE A 20 9.20 13.81 -0.57
C ILE A 20 8.85 14.40 -1.94
N THR A 21 9.01 13.62 -3.01
CA THR A 21 8.79 14.13 -4.38
C THR A 21 7.32 14.16 -4.80
N LYS A 22 6.45 13.49 -4.04
CA LYS A 22 5.03 13.28 -4.38
C LYS A 22 4.81 12.56 -5.71
N VAL A 23 5.83 11.85 -6.20
CA VAL A 23 5.73 11.02 -7.41
C VAL A 23 4.90 9.78 -7.09
N THR A 24 3.94 9.50 -7.97
CA THR A 24 3.18 8.25 -7.96
C THR A 24 4.04 7.12 -8.50
N MET A 25 4.05 5.99 -7.79
CA MET A 25 4.68 4.75 -8.19
C MET A 25 3.69 3.59 -7.99
N TYR A 26 4.00 2.44 -8.55
CA TYR A 26 3.20 1.23 -8.41
C TYR A 26 4.08 0.09 -7.88
N ALA A 27 3.62 -0.54 -6.82
CA ALA A 27 4.31 -1.66 -6.18
C ALA A 27 3.53 -2.96 -6.40
N ASN A 28 4.21 -4.01 -6.83
CA ASN A 28 3.65 -5.35 -6.91
C ASN A 28 3.81 -6.04 -5.56
N LEU A 29 2.69 -6.44 -4.94
CA LEU A 29 2.69 -7.07 -3.63
C LEU A 29 3.19 -8.53 -3.66
N THR A 30 3.21 -9.16 -4.82
CA THR A 30 3.66 -10.55 -5.02
C THR A 30 5.15 -10.62 -5.34
N THR A 31 5.64 -9.77 -6.24
CA THR A 31 7.02 -9.81 -6.74
C THR A 31 7.96 -8.83 -6.03
N GLY A 32 7.41 -7.79 -5.39
CA GLY A 32 8.19 -6.69 -4.83
C GLY A 32 8.69 -5.68 -5.85
N GLU A 33 8.30 -5.80 -7.13
CA GLU A 33 8.66 -4.83 -8.16
C GLU A 33 8.05 -3.45 -7.87
N CYS A 34 8.78 -2.40 -8.23
CA CYS A 34 8.35 -1.02 -8.08
C CYS A 34 8.64 -0.24 -9.36
N VAL A 35 7.59 0.30 -9.98
CA VAL A 35 7.69 1.04 -11.26
C VAL A 35 7.01 2.40 -11.16
N ARG A 36 7.50 3.37 -11.94
CA ARG A 36 6.85 4.69 -12.07
C ARG A 36 5.76 4.71 -13.14
N GLU A 37 5.91 3.86 -14.15
CA GLU A 37 4.97 3.74 -15.25
C GLU A 37 3.80 2.82 -14.88
N MET A 38 2.66 3.00 -15.55
CA MET A 38 1.48 2.19 -15.28
C MET A 38 1.76 0.71 -15.56
N PRO A 39 1.65 -0.19 -14.56
CA PRO A 39 1.94 -1.59 -14.75
C PRO A 39 0.79 -2.32 -15.46
N PRO A 40 1.05 -3.50 -16.05
CA PRO A 40 0.00 -4.35 -16.58
C PRO A 40 -0.88 -4.93 -15.45
N GLY A 41 -2.17 -5.13 -15.74
CA GLY A 41 -3.10 -5.80 -14.83
C GLY A 41 -3.92 -4.85 -13.95
N LYS A 42 -4.45 -5.38 -12.83
CA LYS A 42 -5.31 -4.63 -11.91
C LYS A 42 -4.47 -3.87 -10.90
N VAL A 43 -4.61 -2.54 -10.90
CA VAL A 43 -4.03 -1.65 -9.89
C VAL A 43 -5.08 -1.25 -8.87
N LYS A 44 -4.78 -1.40 -7.58
CA LYS A 44 -5.50 -0.73 -6.51
C LYS A 44 -5.02 0.72 -6.46
N LYS A 45 -5.89 1.65 -6.85
CA LYS A 45 -5.62 3.08 -6.69
C LYS A 45 -5.48 3.45 -5.22
N MET A 46 -4.75 4.54 -4.99
CA MET A 46 -4.58 5.06 -3.65
C MET A 46 -5.94 5.51 -3.10
N ASP A 47 -6.23 5.16 -1.84
CA ASP A 47 -7.50 5.48 -1.18
C ASP A 47 -7.28 6.40 0.03
N LYS A 48 -8.28 7.22 0.36
CA LYS A 48 -8.23 8.09 1.54
C LYS A 48 -8.16 7.30 2.84
N ASN A 49 -8.72 6.09 2.88
CA ASN A 49 -8.73 5.21 4.04
C ASN A 49 -7.64 4.13 3.97
N GLN A 50 -6.57 4.37 3.20
CA GLN A 50 -5.41 3.49 3.12
C GLN A 50 -4.36 3.86 4.17
N TRP A 51 -4.17 2.95 5.12
CA TRP A 51 -3.17 3.07 6.18
C TRP A 51 -2.09 2.01 6.01
N TRP A 52 -0.83 2.46 6.09
CA TRP A 52 0.35 1.61 6.06
C TRP A 52 0.84 1.36 7.48
N GLU A 53 0.98 0.09 7.86
CA GLU A 53 1.71 -0.27 9.07
C GLU A 53 3.20 -0.23 8.78
N LEU A 54 3.92 0.61 9.50
CA LEU A 54 5.35 0.82 9.37
C LEU A 54 6.01 0.60 10.73
N PHE A 55 7.28 0.22 10.72
CA PHE A 55 8.05 0.01 11.94
C PHE A 55 9.10 1.12 12.09
N ASP A 56 9.05 1.84 13.20
CA ASP A 56 10.06 2.82 13.57
C ASP A 56 11.19 2.13 14.33
N HIS A 57 12.36 2.04 13.70
CA HIS A 57 13.55 1.43 14.30
C HIS A 57 14.15 2.25 15.44
N VAL A 58 13.95 3.57 15.47
CA VAL A 58 14.52 4.44 16.51
C VAL A 58 13.81 4.19 17.84
N ASN A 59 12.48 4.12 17.80
CA ASN A 59 11.64 3.92 18.98
C ASN A 59 11.17 2.46 19.14
N SER A 60 11.56 1.56 18.24
CA SER A 60 11.18 0.14 18.21
C SER A 60 9.67 -0.10 18.35
N ARG A 61 8.85 0.67 17.60
CA ARG A 61 7.38 0.62 17.68
C ARG A 61 6.75 0.69 16.29
N PHE A 62 5.60 0.05 16.14
CA PHE A 62 4.74 0.21 14.96
C PHE A 62 3.98 1.54 14.96
N TYR A 63 3.82 2.11 13.77
CA TYR A 63 2.98 3.28 13.52
C TYR A 63 2.20 3.10 12.21
N TYR A 64 1.08 3.80 12.12
CA TYR A 64 0.25 3.86 10.93
C TYR A 64 0.46 5.17 10.20
N TYR A 65 0.69 5.09 8.88
CA TYR A 65 0.85 6.26 8.02
C TYR A 65 -0.19 6.26 6.90
N ASN A 66 -0.85 7.41 6.72
CA ASN A 66 -1.79 7.64 5.65
C ASN A 66 -1.21 8.68 4.69
N ALA A 67 -0.78 8.23 3.50
CA ALA A 67 -0.15 9.10 2.50
C ALA A 67 -1.11 10.18 1.97
N THR A 68 -2.40 9.87 1.87
CA THR A 68 -3.43 10.78 1.34
C THR A 68 -3.68 11.98 2.26
N SER A 69 -3.76 11.74 3.57
CA SER A 69 -3.98 12.78 4.59
C SER A 69 -2.70 13.28 5.24
N GLN A 70 -1.56 12.66 4.93
CA GLN A 70 -0.24 12.89 5.53
C GLN A 70 -0.28 12.80 7.07
N ARG A 71 -1.05 11.86 7.59
CA ARG A 71 -1.21 11.63 9.03
C ARG A 71 -0.42 10.42 9.49
N THR A 72 0.14 10.55 10.70
CA THR A 72 0.81 9.48 11.44
C THR A 72 0.05 9.22 12.72
N GLU A 73 -0.26 7.96 12.98
CA GLU A 73 -0.88 7.50 14.23
C GLU A 73 -0.03 6.40 14.85
N TRP A 74 0.21 6.47 16.15
CA TRP A 74 0.95 5.41 16.83
C TRP A 74 0.04 4.20 17.05
N HIS A 75 0.58 2.99 16.85
CA HIS A 75 -0.12 1.77 17.23
C HIS A 75 -0.36 1.81 18.75
N LYS A 76 -1.63 1.80 19.18
CA LYS A 76 -2.01 2.01 20.59
C LYS A 76 -1.46 0.93 21.51
#